data_AF-A0A9E3CH50-F1
#
_entry.id   AF-A0A9E3CH50-F1
#
_cell.length_a   1.000
_cell.length_b   1.000
_cell.length_c   1.000
_cell.angle_alpha   90.00
_cell.angle_beta   90.00
_cell.angle_gamma   90.00
#
_symmetry.space_group_name_H-M   'P 1'
#
loop_
_entity.id
_entity.type
_entity.pdbx_description
1 polymer ?
#
loop_
_entity_poly.entity_id
_entity_poly.type
_entity_poly.pdbx_seq_one_letter_code
_entity_poly.pdbx_strand_id
1 'polypeptide(L)'
;MEVNNLDQRLETIDVQLGNEDEAVTARPFHAHRIIMAEEGVRSAPLFSRGGESTLFEKINDWYERRYGDRMLLEWKIGEMPFMLRGQVYYYNFPTVFGTVQLDAIRFVEGLTDDFKRSLTKEEVHAIGLGFMEGFHDFLTLDGLQNNLPAALGTAAQGMVKRALQDIRAAVSILKTSRDAQGAIYHAQQATEKFLKAALLQHGFTISQLRSRAFSHNLDAALTALTGKDAKFRHLSPAVSKADLANMDIRYEDTGHTDQQAVEAISAAVRVGAFIGDQWWLDEQRKGAAPTLELGKFYAQSGGQQYKCVEIENVPGKGELATMALLDHHGYSALLRQKTEYAFYYYEITDPAEIGRLEGIYQRVILGKGTAA
;
A
#
# COMPACT_ATOMS: atom_id res chain seq x y z
N MET A 1 23.01 4.17 37.96
CA MET A 1 21.57 4.00 38.20
C MET A 1 21.36 2.61 38.78
N GLU A 2 20.83 2.48 39.99
CA GLU A 2 20.50 1.16 40.55
C GLU A 2 19.39 0.53 39.70
N VAL A 3 19.50 -0.77 39.39
CA VAL A 3 18.56 -1.50 38.51
C VAL A 3 17.11 -1.38 39.00
N ASN A 4 16.91 -1.40 40.32
CA ASN A 4 15.58 -1.26 40.94
C ASN A 4 14.94 0.12 40.70
N ASN A 5 15.72 1.16 40.43
CA ASN A 5 15.22 2.51 40.12
C ASN A 5 14.73 2.58 38.67
N LEU A 6 15.43 1.92 37.73
CA LEU A 6 15.05 1.92 36.31
C LEU A 6 13.70 1.22 36.07
N ASP A 7 13.48 0.04 36.67
CA ASP A 7 12.25 -0.73 36.45
C ASP A 7 10.99 0.02 36.94
N GLN A 8 11.05 0.67 38.11
CA GLN A 8 9.94 1.49 38.64
C GLN A 8 9.66 2.72 37.76
N ARG A 9 10.72 3.33 37.22
CA ARG A 9 10.61 4.46 36.31
C ARG A 9 9.99 4.04 34.98
N LEU A 10 10.40 2.89 34.43
CA LEU A 10 9.83 2.33 33.21
C LEU A 10 8.36 1.95 33.35
N GLU A 11 7.93 1.43 34.51
CA GLU A 11 6.50 1.20 34.79
C GLU A 11 5.70 2.51 34.71
N THR A 12 6.23 3.59 35.29
CA THR A 12 5.57 4.91 35.27
C THR A 12 5.48 5.47 33.85
N ILE A 13 6.58 5.42 33.11
CA ILE A 13 6.65 5.88 31.72
C ILE A 13 5.73 5.03 30.82
N ASP A 14 5.67 3.72 31.01
CA ASP A 14 4.82 2.83 30.23
C ASP A 14 3.33 3.12 30.44
N VAL A 15 2.90 3.40 31.67
CA VAL A 15 1.54 3.86 31.96
C VAL A 15 1.26 5.19 31.27
N GLN A 16 2.20 6.14 31.33
CA GLN A 16 2.07 7.42 30.64
C GLN A 16 1.89 7.22 29.12
N LEU A 17 2.82 6.50 28.48
CA LEU A 17 2.78 6.23 27.03
C LEU A 17 1.53 5.43 26.65
N GLY A 18 1.04 4.56 27.53
CA GLY A 18 -0.23 3.87 27.35
C GLY A 18 -1.45 4.79 27.35
N ASN A 19 -1.46 5.81 28.20
CA ASN A 19 -2.51 6.84 28.21
C ASN A 19 -2.44 7.77 27.00
N GLU A 20 -1.29 7.87 26.35
CA GLU A 20 -1.06 8.62 25.10
C GLU A 20 -1.35 7.77 23.84
N ASP A 21 -1.93 6.57 24.00
CA ASP A 21 -2.20 5.60 22.93
C ASP A 21 -0.95 5.18 22.11
N GLU A 22 0.24 5.23 22.73
CA GLU A 22 1.48 4.87 22.06
C GLU A 22 1.55 3.36 21.79
N ALA A 23 1.93 2.99 20.57
CA ALA A 23 2.11 1.61 20.17
C ALA A 23 3.22 0.94 20.99
N VAL A 24 2.96 -0.26 21.53
CA VAL A 24 3.90 -1.00 22.39
C VAL A 24 5.30 -1.11 21.79
N THR A 25 5.40 -1.32 20.48
CA THR A 25 6.67 -1.40 19.72
C THR A 25 7.46 -0.09 19.67
N ALA A 26 6.80 1.07 19.79
CA ALA A 26 7.44 2.39 19.80
C ALA A 26 7.84 2.86 21.20
N ARG A 27 7.21 2.29 22.25
CA ARG A 27 7.42 2.72 23.65
C ARG A 27 8.88 2.66 24.12
N PRO A 28 9.73 1.67 23.76
CA PRO A 28 11.13 1.68 24.17
C PRO A 28 11.89 2.92 23.69
N PHE A 29 11.62 3.38 22.46
CA PHE A 29 12.25 4.57 21.90
C PHE A 29 11.80 5.84 22.62
N HIS A 30 10.50 5.95 22.92
CA HIS A 30 9.95 7.09 23.65
C HIS A 30 10.40 7.11 25.11
N ALA A 31 10.42 5.96 25.78
CA ALA A 31 10.94 5.83 27.13
C ALA A 31 12.43 6.20 27.20
N HIS A 32 13.23 5.74 26.24
CA HIS A 32 14.63 6.14 26.13
C HIS A 32 14.78 7.66 25.98
N ARG A 33 13.97 8.29 25.11
CA ARG A 33 13.98 9.76 24.93
C ARG A 33 13.60 10.51 26.21
N ILE A 34 12.59 10.05 26.94
CA ILE A 34 12.14 10.65 28.20
C ILE A 34 13.25 10.56 29.25
N ILE A 35 13.82 9.37 29.45
CA ILE A 35 14.88 9.14 30.45
C ILE A 35 16.12 9.99 30.14
N MET A 36 16.52 10.05 28.88
CA MET A 36 17.64 10.87 28.41
C MET A 36 17.41 12.37 28.67
N ALA A 37 16.19 12.86 28.41
CA ALA A 37 15.83 14.26 28.65
C ALA A 37 15.85 14.61 30.15
N GLU A 38 15.31 13.74 31.00
CA GLU A 38 15.29 13.90 32.46
C GLU A 38 16.72 13.90 33.06
N GLU A 39 17.66 13.17 32.44
CA GLU A 39 19.06 13.11 32.87
C GLU A 39 19.95 14.18 32.22
N GLY A 40 19.39 15.03 31.36
CA GLY A 40 20.15 16.05 30.63
C GLY A 40 21.15 15.47 29.62
N VAL A 41 20.98 14.21 29.21
CA VAL A 41 21.85 13.55 28.24
C VAL A 41 21.37 13.86 26.83
N ARG A 42 22.24 14.43 26.00
CA ARG A 42 21.88 14.83 24.61
C ARG A 42 21.99 13.69 23.60
N SER A 43 22.87 12.72 23.84
CA SER A 43 23.11 11.60 22.95
C SER A 43 23.66 10.40 23.72
N ALA A 44 23.09 9.23 23.48
CA ALA A 44 23.59 7.95 23.97
C ALA A 44 23.61 6.94 22.82
N PRO A 45 24.58 6.02 22.79
CA PRO A 45 24.60 4.95 21.79
C PRO A 45 23.39 4.03 22.02
N LEU A 46 22.64 3.74 20.94
CA LEU A 46 21.55 2.76 20.99
C LEU A 46 22.07 1.33 21.13
N PHE A 47 23.24 1.05 20.56
CA PHE A 47 23.81 -0.30 20.47
C PHE A 47 25.19 -0.35 21.13
N SER A 48 25.42 -1.42 21.89
CA SER A 48 26.69 -1.63 22.58
C SER A 48 27.83 -1.88 21.58
N ARG A 49 29.02 -1.30 21.85
CA ARG A 49 30.25 -1.54 21.07
C ARG A 49 31.33 -2.31 21.84
N GLY A 50 31.00 -2.88 23.00
CA GLY A 50 32.02 -3.43 23.91
C GLY A 50 31.52 -4.27 25.08
N GLY A 51 30.34 -4.89 24.99
CA GLY A 51 29.88 -5.90 25.95
C GLY A 51 29.04 -5.40 27.13
N GLU A 52 29.11 -4.12 27.49
CA GLU A 52 28.15 -3.55 28.44
C GLU A 52 26.85 -3.15 27.74
N SER A 53 25.72 -3.59 28.33
CA SER A 53 24.39 -3.27 27.82
C SER A 53 24.11 -1.76 27.89
N THR A 54 23.69 -1.17 26.77
CA THR A 54 23.31 0.25 26.70
C THR A 54 22.04 0.50 27.51
N LEU A 55 21.77 1.78 27.82
CA LEU A 55 20.49 2.16 28.42
C LEU A 55 19.31 1.70 27.53
N PHE A 56 19.42 1.89 26.22
CA PHE A 56 18.37 1.48 25.28
C PHE A 56 18.14 -0.04 25.30
N GLU A 57 19.21 -0.85 25.32
CA GLU A 57 19.10 -2.30 25.43
C GLU A 57 18.38 -2.71 26.74
N LYS A 58 18.72 -2.11 27.89
CA LYS A 58 18.02 -2.39 29.17
C LYS A 58 16.53 -2.01 29.13
N ILE A 59 16.21 -0.89 28.49
CA ILE A 59 14.82 -0.46 28.29
C ILE A 59 14.09 -1.46 27.41
N ASN A 60 14.69 -1.83 26.27
CA ASN A 60 14.12 -2.80 25.35
C ASN A 60 13.89 -4.15 26.02
N ASP A 61 14.86 -4.67 26.79
CA ASP A 61 14.75 -5.91 27.55
C ASP A 61 13.62 -5.87 28.58
N TRP A 62 13.38 -4.72 29.21
CA TRP A 62 12.25 -4.54 30.13
C TRP A 62 10.90 -4.64 29.40
N TYR A 63 10.76 -3.94 28.27
CA TYR A 63 9.55 -3.98 27.46
C TYR A 63 9.34 -5.37 26.85
N GLU A 64 10.38 -6.05 26.38
CA GLU A 64 10.34 -7.41 25.86
C GLU A 64 9.89 -8.41 26.94
N ARG A 65 10.41 -8.33 28.17
CA ARG A 65 9.94 -9.16 29.29
C ARG A 65 8.46 -8.94 29.62
N ARG A 66 7.97 -7.70 29.51
CA ARG A 66 6.60 -7.33 29.86
C ARG A 66 5.59 -7.69 28.76
N TYR A 67 5.95 -7.49 27.51
CA TYR A 67 5.04 -7.55 26.37
C TYR A 67 5.26 -8.74 25.44
N GLY A 68 6.42 -9.42 25.55
CA GLY A 68 6.78 -10.58 24.74
C GLY A 68 6.64 -10.31 23.25
N ASP A 69 5.97 -11.21 22.54
CA ASP A 69 5.78 -11.13 21.08
C ASP A 69 5.07 -9.86 20.60
N ARG A 70 4.37 -9.12 21.48
CA ARG A 70 3.76 -7.82 21.11
C ARG A 70 4.80 -6.73 20.82
N MET A 71 6.07 -6.98 21.17
CA MET A 71 7.21 -6.13 20.84
C MET A 71 7.81 -6.44 19.47
N LEU A 72 7.47 -7.58 18.88
CA LEU A 72 7.95 -7.92 17.56
C LEU A 72 7.30 -6.96 16.55
N LEU A 73 8.14 -6.16 15.90
CA LEU A 73 7.72 -5.37 14.76
C LEU A 73 7.22 -6.34 13.68
N GLU A 74 5.98 -6.15 13.27
CA GLU A 74 5.47 -6.80 12.09
C GLU A 74 6.19 -6.18 10.88
N TRP A 75 7.26 -6.83 10.43
CA TRP A 75 8.10 -6.38 9.31
C TRP A 75 7.43 -6.56 7.93
N LYS A 76 6.09 -6.58 7.90
CA LYS A 76 5.31 -6.67 6.67
C LYS A 76 4.26 -5.57 6.62
N ILE A 77 4.12 -4.95 5.45
CA ILE A 77 3.07 -3.97 5.15
C ILE A 77 1.76 -4.66 4.76
N GLY A 78 1.81 -5.95 4.41
CA GLY A 78 0.62 -6.74 4.15
C GLY A 78 0.90 -8.12 3.59
N GLU A 79 -0.18 -8.84 3.33
CA GLU A 79 -0.17 -10.19 2.76
C GLU A 79 -1.24 -10.29 1.67
N MET A 80 -0.93 -10.98 0.58
CA MET A 80 -1.90 -11.22 -0.49
C MET A 80 -1.85 -12.66 -0.97
N PRO A 81 -3.00 -13.36 -1.01
CA PRO A 81 -3.03 -14.71 -1.52
C PRO A 81 -2.94 -14.72 -3.05
N PHE A 82 -2.38 -15.79 -3.60
CA PHE A 82 -2.37 -16.04 -5.04
C PHE A 82 -2.44 -17.55 -5.31
N MET A 83 -2.83 -17.91 -6.53
CA MET A 83 -2.97 -19.30 -6.95
C MET A 83 -1.73 -19.76 -7.72
N LEU A 84 -1.18 -20.91 -7.32
CA LEU A 84 -0.07 -21.57 -8.01
C LEU A 84 -0.32 -23.08 -8.02
N ARG A 85 -0.43 -23.66 -9.22
CA ARG A 85 -0.71 -25.09 -9.45
C ARG A 85 -1.93 -25.61 -8.64
N GLY A 86 -2.99 -24.80 -8.56
CA GLY A 86 -4.23 -25.17 -7.88
C GLY A 86 -4.21 -25.07 -6.35
N GLN A 87 -3.14 -24.50 -5.77
CA GLN A 87 -3.03 -24.25 -4.33
C GLN A 87 -2.88 -22.76 -4.03
N VAL A 88 -3.39 -22.32 -2.88
CA VAL A 88 -3.25 -20.95 -2.39
C VAL A 88 -1.93 -20.78 -1.67
N TYR A 89 -1.12 -19.84 -2.16
CA TYR A 89 0.11 -19.34 -1.53
C TYR A 89 -0.08 -17.86 -1.15
N TYR A 90 0.85 -17.30 -0.38
CA TYR A 90 0.75 -15.92 0.12
C TYR A 90 2.04 -15.17 -0.16
N TYR A 91 1.92 -13.98 -0.76
CA TYR A 91 2.99 -12.99 -0.74
C TYR A 91 3.01 -12.33 0.64
N ASN A 92 4.20 -12.22 1.24
CA ASN A 92 4.46 -11.45 2.45
C ASN A 92 5.24 -10.20 2.06
N PHE A 93 4.56 -9.05 1.98
CA PHE A 93 5.16 -7.81 1.52
C PHE A 93 5.97 -7.17 2.65
N PRO A 94 7.31 -7.09 2.55
CA PRO A 94 8.14 -6.60 3.64
C PRO A 94 8.05 -5.07 3.79
N THR A 95 8.31 -4.57 4.99
CA THR A 95 8.63 -3.14 5.17
C THR A 95 10.04 -2.88 4.64
N VAL A 96 10.17 -1.96 3.69
CA VAL A 96 11.44 -1.63 3.03
C VAL A 96 11.76 -0.17 3.21
N PHE A 97 13.02 0.12 3.54
CA PHE A 97 13.56 1.48 3.61
C PHE A 97 14.63 1.68 2.53
N GLY A 98 14.51 2.73 1.74
CA GLY A 98 15.44 3.06 0.66
C GLY A 98 15.34 2.13 -0.56
N THR A 99 16.40 2.08 -1.36
CA THR A 99 16.46 1.24 -2.56
C THR A 99 17.01 -0.14 -2.23
N VAL A 100 16.20 -1.18 -2.41
CA VAL A 100 16.62 -2.58 -2.23
C VAL A 100 16.18 -3.42 -3.41
N GLN A 101 16.98 -4.44 -3.74
CA GLN A 101 16.58 -5.47 -4.68
C GLN A 101 15.85 -6.58 -3.91
N LEU A 102 14.57 -6.78 -4.18
CA LEU A 102 13.77 -7.84 -3.58
C LEU A 102 13.74 -9.08 -4.49
N ASP A 103 13.98 -10.24 -3.89
CA ASP A 103 13.72 -11.54 -4.51
C ASP A 103 12.31 -12.00 -4.08
N ALA A 104 11.33 -11.81 -4.97
CA ALA A 104 9.92 -12.12 -4.72
C ALA A 104 9.70 -13.54 -4.18
N ILE A 105 10.48 -14.53 -4.66
CA ILE A 105 10.32 -15.94 -4.26
C ILE A 105 10.60 -16.13 -2.76
N ARG A 106 11.52 -15.36 -2.18
CA ARG A 106 11.83 -15.42 -0.74
C ARG A 106 10.69 -14.94 0.14
N PHE A 107 9.80 -14.14 -0.43
CA PHE A 107 8.66 -13.56 0.26
C PHE A 107 7.36 -14.33 0.02
N VAL A 108 7.42 -15.51 -0.62
CA VAL A 108 6.26 -16.39 -0.72
C VAL A 108 6.24 -17.38 0.43
N GLU A 109 5.18 -17.33 1.23
CA GLU A 109 4.96 -18.26 2.32
C GLU A 109 4.55 -19.65 1.82
N GLY A 110 5.08 -20.71 2.43
CA GLY A 110 4.71 -22.09 2.14
C GLY A 110 5.44 -22.71 0.94
N LEU A 111 6.27 -21.96 0.21
CA LEU A 111 7.14 -22.53 -0.83
C LEU A 111 8.34 -23.26 -0.23
N THR A 112 8.34 -24.59 -0.31
CA THR A 112 9.50 -25.42 0.06
C THR A 112 10.63 -25.25 -0.96
N ASP A 113 11.88 -25.54 -0.56
CA ASP A 113 13.03 -25.39 -1.46
C ASP A 113 12.98 -26.34 -2.66
N ASP A 114 12.41 -27.54 -2.49
CA ASP A 114 12.14 -28.45 -3.61
C ASP A 114 11.09 -27.88 -4.57
N PHE A 115 10.03 -27.27 -4.06
CA PHE A 115 9.02 -26.64 -4.92
C PHE A 115 9.60 -25.44 -5.67
N LYS A 116 10.39 -24.58 -5.01
CA LYS A 116 11.10 -23.45 -5.64
C LYS A 116 11.98 -23.90 -6.80
N ARG A 117 12.72 -25.00 -6.63
CA ARG A 117 13.55 -25.61 -7.68
C ARG A 117 12.73 -26.17 -8.85
N SER A 118 11.46 -26.49 -8.62
CA SER A 118 10.55 -27.03 -9.64
C SER A 118 9.76 -25.97 -10.42
N LEU A 119 9.88 -24.69 -10.07
CA LEU A 119 9.16 -23.60 -10.74
C LEU A 119 9.64 -23.42 -12.18
N THR A 120 8.71 -23.23 -13.10
CA THR A 120 9.06 -22.85 -14.48
C THR A 120 9.47 -21.37 -14.54
N LYS A 121 10.08 -20.96 -15.65
CA LYS A 121 10.45 -19.54 -15.85
C LYS A 121 9.21 -18.64 -15.87
N GLU A 122 8.12 -19.14 -16.44
CA GLU A 122 6.84 -18.45 -16.54
C GLU A 122 6.20 -18.29 -15.16
N GLU A 123 6.28 -19.31 -14.31
CA GLU A 123 5.80 -19.23 -12.92
C GLU A 123 6.63 -18.25 -12.09
N VAL A 124 7.96 -18.29 -12.21
CA VAL A 124 8.85 -17.32 -11.56
C VAL A 124 8.53 -15.89 -12.00
N HIS A 125 8.30 -15.69 -13.30
CA HIS A 125 7.93 -14.39 -13.84
C HIS A 125 6.56 -13.92 -13.32
N ALA A 126 5.56 -14.80 -13.32
CA ALA A 126 4.23 -14.49 -12.80
C ALA A 126 4.25 -14.16 -11.30
N ILE A 127 5.02 -14.90 -10.50
CA ILE A 127 5.27 -14.62 -9.07
C ILE A 127 5.91 -13.23 -8.92
N GLY A 128 6.93 -12.93 -9.72
CA GLY A 128 7.60 -11.62 -9.70
C GLY A 128 6.65 -10.46 -10.02
N LEU A 129 5.85 -10.59 -11.09
CA LEU A 129 4.87 -9.57 -11.47
C LEU A 129 3.80 -9.39 -10.39
N GLY A 130 3.17 -10.48 -9.94
CA GLY A 130 2.13 -10.43 -8.89
C GLY A 130 2.66 -9.88 -7.57
N PHE A 131 3.90 -10.19 -7.21
CA PHE A 131 4.57 -9.62 -6.05
C PHE A 131 4.77 -8.11 -6.20
N MET A 132 5.31 -7.64 -7.34
CA MET A 132 5.54 -6.20 -7.56
C MET A 132 4.23 -5.40 -7.56
N GLU A 133 3.19 -5.90 -8.22
CA GLU A 133 1.87 -5.26 -8.25
C GLU A 133 1.26 -5.20 -6.84
N GLY A 134 1.22 -6.33 -6.13
CA GLY A 134 0.69 -6.38 -4.77
C GLY A 134 1.52 -5.54 -3.79
N PHE A 135 2.84 -5.51 -3.94
CA PHE A 135 3.72 -4.69 -3.10
C PHE A 135 3.42 -3.21 -3.26
N HIS A 136 3.25 -2.73 -4.49
CA HIS A 136 2.86 -1.34 -4.74
C HIS A 136 1.47 -1.03 -4.15
N ASP A 137 0.49 -1.90 -4.38
CA ASP A 137 -0.86 -1.70 -3.84
C ASP A 137 -0.82 -1.63 -2.29
N PHE A 138 -0.07 -2.52 -1.63
CA PHE A 138 0.07 -2.51 -0.17
C PHE A 138 0.90 -1.35 0.37
N LEU A 139 1.87 -0.81 -0.37
CA LEU A 139 2.54 0.42 0.02
C LEU A 139 1.54 1.59 0.09
N THR A 140 0.65 1.69 -0.88
CA THR A 140 -0.41 2.71 -0.86
C THR A 140 -1.39 2.48 0.30
N LEU A 141 -1.81 1.23 0.53
CA LEU A 141 -2.70 0.89 1.65
C LEU A 141 -2.06 1.13 3.03
N ASP A 142 -0.77 0.85 3.19
CA ASP A 142 -0.01 1.16 4.41
C ASP A 142 0.08 2.68 4.62
N GLY A 143 0.32 3.44 3.54
CA GLY A 143 0.23 4.90 3.56
C GLY A 143 -1.14 5.39 4.05
N LEU A 144 -2.24 4.80 3.56
CA LEU A 144 -3.59 5.10 4.06
C LEU A 144 -3.80 4.67 5.51
N GLN A 145 -3.15 3.62 5.98
CA GLN A 145 -3.28 3.19 7.37
C GLN A 145 -2.60 4.15 8.33
N ASN A 146 -1.39 4.57 7.99
CA ASN A 146 -0.49 5.31 8.87
C ASN A 146 -0.60 6.83 8.69
N ASN A 147 -1.04 7.29 7.52
CA ASN A 147 -1.14 8.71 7.18
C ASN A 147 -2.36 8.99 6.29
N LEU A 148 -3.56 8.86 6.87
CA LEU A 148 -4.80 9.24 6.17
C LEU A 148 -4.74 10.72 5.76
N PRO A 149 -5.07 11.06 4.50
CA PRO A 149 -5.10 12.45 4.06
C PRO A 149 -6.01 13.27 4.96
N ALA A 150 -5.51 14.39 5.47
CA ALA A 150 -6.26 15.27 6.38
C ALA A 150 -7.53 15.84 5.71
N ALA A 151 -7.54 15.92 4.38
CA ALA A 151 -8.69 16.30 3.58
C ALA A 151 -9.85 15.29 3.61
N LEU A 152 -9.62 14.04 4.07
CA LEU A 152 -10.69 13.07 4.28
C LEU A 152 -11.46 13.41 5.55
N GLY A 153 -12.77 13.62 5.44
CA GLY A 153 -13.63 13.76 6.62
C GLY A 153 -13.61 12.51 7.51
N THR A 154 -13.85 12.67 8.82
CA THR A 154 -13.80 11.60 9.84
C THR A 154 -14.63 10.35 9.46
N ALA A 155 -15.76 10.54 8.78
CA ALA A 155 -16.60 9.44 8.30
C ALA A 155 -15.89 8.58 7.23
N ALA A 156 -15.22 9.23 6.26
CA ALA A 156 -14.47 8.54 5.21
C ALA A 156 -13.25 7.83 5.79
N GLN A 157 -12.52 8.50 6.68
CA GLN A 157 -11.41 7.90 7.44
C GLN A 157 -11.86 6.63 8.20
N GLY A 158 -13.01 6.68 8.88
CA GLY A 158 -13.57 5.53 9.57
C GLY A 158 -13.99 4.39 8.62
N MET A 159 -14.41 4.69 7.39
CA MET A 159 -14.67 3.67 6.38
C MET A 159 -13.39 3.00 5.89
N VAL A 160 -12.34 3.78 5.58
CA VAL A 160 -11.03 3.27 5.15
C VAL A 160 -10.43 2.34 6.20
N LYS A 161 -10.42 2.76 7.48
CA LYS A 161 -9.90 1.91 8.58
C LYS A 161 -10.62 0.56 8.67
N ARG A 162 -11.94 0.55 8.54
CA ARG A 162 -12.72 -0.69 8.52
C ARG A 162 -12.50 -1.52 7.25
N ALA A 163 -12.33 -0.88 6.10
CA ALA A 163 -12.02 -1.58 4.85
C ALA A 163 -10.68 -2.32 4.92
N LEU A 164 -9.65 -1.69 5.50
CA LEU A 164 -8.36 -2.31 5.77
C LEU A 164 -8.48 -3.50 6.74
N GLN A 165 -9.31 -3.38 7.77
CA GLN A 165 -9.60 -4.49 8.68
C GLN A 165 -10.29 -5.66 7.95
N ASP A 166 -11.22 -5.37 7.05
CA ASP A 166 -11.89 -6.38 6.23
C ASP A 166 -10.92 -7.10 5.27
N ILE A 167 -9.95 -6.39 4.67
CA ILE A 167 -8.89 -7.05 3.86
C ILE A 167 -8.10 -8.03 4.73
N ARG A 168 -7.65 -7.62 5.92
CA ARG A 168 -6.90 -8.51 6.83
C ARG A 168 -7.74 -9.70 7.27
N ALA A 169 -9.02 -9.49 7.56
CA ALA A 169 -9.95 -10.55 7.91
C ALA A 169 -10.10 -11.54 6.75
N ALA A 170 -10.29 -11.06 5.52
CA ALA A 170 -10.42 -11.90 4.33
C ALA A 170 -9.18 -12.79 4.10
N VAL A 171 -7.98 -12.20 4.18
CA VAL A 171 -6.71 -12.93 4.06
C VAL A 171 -6.56 -13.96 5.17
N SER A 172 -6.82 -13.57 6.43
CA SER A 172 -6.72 -14.47 7.58
C SER A 172 -7.69 -15.64 7.47
N ILE A 173 -8.96 -15.40 7.13
CA ILE A 173 -10.00 -16.43 7.01
C ILE A 173 -9.61 -17.46 5.95
N LEU A 174 -9.16 -17.01 4.77
CA LEU A 174 -8.69 -17.91 3.72
C LEU A 174 -7.47 -18.71 4.18
N LYS A 175 -6.53 -18.08 4.90
CA LYS A 175 -5.27 -18.68 5.36
C LYS A 175 -5.47 -19.72 6.46
N THR A 176 -6.22 -19.37 7.50
CA THR A 176 -6.35 -20.19 8.71
C THR A 176 -7.47 -21.21 8.61
N SER A 177 -8.61 -20.80 8.05
CA SER A 177 -9.83 -21.60 8.06
C SER A 177 -10.11 -22.27 6.72
N ARG A 178 -9.41 -21.86 5.65
CA ARG A 178 -9.70 -22.29 4.27
C ARG A 178 -11.15 -22.04 3.86
N ASP A 179 -11.75 -20.99 4.42
CA ASP A 179 -13.12 -20.60 4.14
C ASP A 179 -13.13 -19.55 3.02
N ALA A 180 -13.24 -20.03 1.78
CA ALA A 180 -13.32 -19.19 0.60
C ALA A 180 -14.54 -18.24 0.65
N GLN A 181 -15.65 -18.71 1.19
CA GLN A 181 -16.90 -17.97 1.25
C GLN A 181 -16.81 -16.77 2.21
N GLY A 182 -16.31 -17.01 3.43
CA GLY A 182 -16.04 -15.96 4.42
C GLY A 182 -15.00 -14.94 3.92
N ALA A 183 -13.98 -15.41 3.20
CA ALA A 183 -12.98 -14.54 2.60
C ALA A 183 -13.56 -13.61 1.52
N ILE A 184 -14.38 -14.13 0.60
CA ILE A 184 -15.08 -13.34 -0.42
C ILE A 184 -15.99 -12.29 0.24
N TYR A 185 -16.76 -12.69 1.25
CA TYR A 185 -17.63 -11.79 1.98
C TYR A 185 -16.87 -10.57 2.54
N HIS A 186 -15.75 -10.79 3.21
CA HIS A 186 -14.94 -9.70 3.75
C HIS A 186 -14.27 -8.86 2.64
N ALA A 187 -13.82 -9.48 1.55
CA ALA A 187 -13.27 -8.74 0.41
C ALA A 187 -14.30 -7.81 -0.25
N GLN A 188 -15.55 -8.26 -0.42
CA GLN A 188 -16.64 -7.40 -0.87
C GLN A 188 -16.93 -6.27 0.12
N GLN A 189 -16.93 -6.58 1.42
CA GLN A 189 -17.13 -5.59 2.48
C GLN A 189 -16.04 -4.51 2.51
N ALA A 190 -14.79 -4.87 2.22
CA ALA A 190 -13.70 -3.92 2.05
C ALA A 190 -13.93 -3.03 0.82
N THR A 191 -14.23 -3.64 -0.32
CA THR A 191 -14.50 -2.95 -1.59
C THR A 191 -15.64 -1.93 -1.44
N GLU A 192 -16.76 -2.34 -0.82
CA GLU A 192 -17.91 -1.48 -0.54
C GLU A 192 -17.48 -0.25 0.29
N LYS A 193 -16.67 -0.46 1.33
CA LYS A 193 -16.23 0.61 2.23
C LYS A 193 -15.26 1.58 1.56
N PHE A 194 -14.34 1.12 0.72
CA PHE A 194 -13.47 2.00 -0.05
C PHE A 194 -14.27 2.86 -1.04
N LEU A 195 -15.19 2.26 -1.82
CA LEU A 195 -16.06 3.00 -2.74
C LEU A 195 -16.92 4.04 -2.01
N LYS A 196 -17.49 3.67 -0.86
CA LYS A 196 -18.28 4.59 -0.02
C LYS A 196 -17.41 5.71 0.58
N ALA A 197 -16.18 5.43 0.98
CA ALA A 197 -15.24 6.45 1.43
C ALA A 197 -14.95 7.47 0.32
N ALA A 198 -14.74 7.00 -0.92
CA ALA A 198 -14.55 7.88 -2.08
C ALA A 198 -15.82 8.72 -2.36
N LEU A 199 -17.01 8.12 -2.30
CA LEU A 199 -18.27 8.87 -2.46
C LEU A 199 -18.46 9.96 -1.39
N LEU A 200 -18.12 9.67 -0.12
CA LEU A 200 -18.12 10.68 0.94
C LEU A 200 -17.20 11.86 0.60
N GLN A 201 -16.02 11.59 0.03
CA GLN A 201 -15.10 12.64 -0.41
C GLN A 201 -15.68 13.49 -1.55
N HIS A 202 -16.56 12.91 -2.39
CA HIS A 202 -17.31 13.62 -3.43
C HIS A 202 -18.66 14.20 -2.96
N GLY A 203 -18.82 14.41 -1.66
CA GLY A 203 -19.96 15.15 -1.07
C GLY A 203 -21.21 14.33 -0.82
N PHE A 204 -21.16 12.99 -0.93
CA PHE A 204 -22.26 12.15 -0.46
C PHE A 204 -22.33 12.16 1.07
N THR A 205 -23.53 11.95 1.60
CA THR A 205 -23.77 11.83 3.04
C THR A 205 -23.86 10.36 3.47
N ILE A 206 -23.57 10.08 4.74
CA ILE A 206 -23.75 8.74 5.33
C ILE A 206 -25.19 8.24 5.14
N SER A 207 -26.19 9.12 5.24
CA SER A 207 -27.60 8.78 5.06
C SER A 207 -27.87 8.25 3.64
N GLN A 208 -27.35 8.92 2.60
CA GLN A 208 -27.45 8.45 1.22
C GLN A 208 -26.78 7.08 1.03
N LEU A 209 -25.58 6.89 1.59
CA LEU A 209 -24.80 5.65 1.44
C LEU A 209 -25.36 4.46 2.25
N ARG A 210 -26.28 4.72 3.20
CA ARG A 210 -27.05 3.70 3.94
C ARG A 210 -28.40 3.38 3.28
N SER A 211 -28.79 4.12 2.24
CA SER A 211 -30.03 3.82 1.51
C SER A 211 -29.94 2.46 0.82
N ARG A 212 -31.11 1.87 0.51
CA ARG A 212 -31.19 0.60 -0.22
C ARG A 212 -30.45 0.62 -1.57
N ALA A 213 -30.35 1.79 -2.20
CA ALA A 213 -29.65 1.94 -3.48
C ALA A 213 -28.15 1.61 -3.39
N PHE A 214 -27.52 1.84 -2.23
CA PHE A 214 -26.10 1.59 -1.99
C PHE A 214 -25.83 0.44 -1.01
N SER A 215 -26.88 -0.24 -0.54
CA SER A 215 -26.74 -1.33 0.44
C SER A 215 -26.24 -2.58 -0.27
N HIS A 216 -24.96 -2.91 -0.09
CA HIS A 216 -24.32 -4.10 -0.67
C HIS A 216 -24.33 -4.17 -2.21
N ASN A 217 -24.53 -3.03 -2.89
CA ASN A 217 -24.51 -2.95 -4.35
C ASN A 217 -23.25 -2.20 -4.80
N LEU A 218 -22.22 -2.95 -5.19
CA LEU A 218 -20.95 -2.36 -5.59
C LEU A 218 -21.05 -1.62 -6.93
N ASP A 219 -21.83 -2.14 -7.88
CA ASP A 219 -22.07 -1.51 -9.19
C ASP A 219 -22.75 -0.13 -9.05
N ALA A 220 -23.75 -0.01 -8.17
CA ALA A 220 -24.40 1.27 -7.89
C ALA A 220 -23.43 2.28 -7.27
N ALA A 221 -22.56 1.84 -6.36
CA ALA A 221 -21.52 2.69 -5.77
C ALA A 221 -20.50 3.14 -6.83
N LEU A 222 -20.03 2.23 -7.67
CA LEU A 222 -19.09 2.52 -8.75
C LEU A 222 -19.70 3.44 -9.81
N THR A 223 -20.95 3.21 -10.19
CA THR A 223 -21.68 4.05 -11.16
C THR A 223 -21.84 5.47 -10.63
N ALA A 224 -22.24 5.62 -9.37
CA ALA A 224 -22.34 6.93 -8.73
C ALA A 224 -20.99 7.66 -8.68
N LEU A 225 -19.91 6.92 -8.40
CA LEU A 225 -18.56 7.46 -8.31
C LEU A 225 -18.02 7.84 -9.69
N THR A 226 -18.26 7.02 -10.71
CA THR A 226 -17.92 7.31 -12.12
C THR A 226 -18.68 8.53 -12.64
N GLY A 227 -19.91 8.75 -12.17
CA GLY A 227 -20.68 9.96 -12.46
C GLY A 227 -20.11 11.23 -11.81
N LYS A 228 -19.26 11.09 -10.79
CA LYS A 228 -18.53 12.22 -10.17
C LYS A 228 -17.19 12.46 -10.86
N ASP A 229 -16.47 11.40 -11.21
CA ASP A 229 -15.21 11.48 -11.92
C ASP A 229 -15.01 10.21 -12.78
N ALA A 230 -14.80 10.40 -14.08
CA ALA A 230 -14.71 9.31 -15.04
C ALA A 230 -13.51 8.36 -14.77
N LYS A 231 -12.48 8.81 -14.06
CA LYS A 231 -11.30 7.99 -13.72
C LYS A 231 -11.68 6.72 -12.94
N PHE A 232 -12.75 6.76 -12.16
CA PHE A 232 -13.18 5.58 -11.39
C PHE A 232 -13.74 4.47 -12.25
N ARG A 233 -14.07 4.69 -13.52
CA ARG A 233 -14.46 3.62 -14.46
C ARG A 233 -13.40 2.51 -14.55
N HIS A 234 -12.14 2.84 -14.33
CA HIS A 234 -11.03 1.88 -14.34
C HIS A 234 -11.12 0.82 -13.24
N LEU A 235 -11.93 1.05 -12.20
CA LEU A 235 -12.18 0.08 -11.15
C LEU A 235 -13.16 -1.04 -11.57
N SER A 236 -13.87 -0.91 -12.69
CA SER A 236 -14.92 -1.86 -13.11
C SER A 236 -14.46 -3.33 -13.11
N PRO A 237 -13.29 -3.69 -13.67
CA PRO A 237 -12.83 -5.09 -13.63
C PRO A 237 -12.57 -5.61 -12.22
N ALA A 238 -12.03 -4.78 -11.32
CA ALA A 238 -11.79 -5.16 -9.94
C ALA A 238 -13.11 -5.28 -9.17
N VAL A 239 -13.99 -4.28 -9.29
CA VAL A 239 -15.31 -4.31 -8.64
C VAL A 239 -16.11 -5.54 -9.06
N SER A 240 -16.11 -5.91 -10.35
CA SER A 240 -16.80 -7.12 -10.82
C SER A 240 -16.26 -8.41 -10.21
N LYS A 241 -14.96 -8.48 -9.89
CA LYS A 241 -14.34 -9.65 -9.23
C LYS A 241 -14.61 -9.67 -7.72
N ALA A 242 -14.84 -8.52 -7.11
CA ALA A 242 -15.22 -8.42 -5.70
C ALA A 242 -16.72 -8.62 -5.47
N ASP A 243 -17.56 -8.34 -6.48
CA ASP A 243 -19.03 -8.46 -6.43
C ASP A 243 -19.50 -9.90 -6.68
N LEU A 244 -18.91 -10.85 -5.96
CA LEU A 244 -19.28 -12.27 -6.03
C LEU A 244 -20.28 -12.66 -4.96
N ALA A 245 -20.42 -11.88 -3.89
CA ALA A 245 -21.31 -12.20 -2.80
C ALA A 245 -22.67 -11.53 -2.96
N ASN A 246 -23.69 -12.38 -3.12
CA ASN A 246 -25.04 -12.00 -2.73
C ASN A 246 -25.20 -12.12 -1.20
N MET A 247 -26.37 -11.73 -0.69
CA MET A 247 -26.67 -11.88 0.75
C MET A 247 -26.61 -13.35 1.20
N ASP A 248 -26.81 -14.30 0.29
CA ASP A 248 -26.87 -15.73 0.59
C ASP A 248 -25.51 -16.31 0.97
N ILE A 249 -24.41 -15.63 0.61
CA ILE A 249 -23.04 -15.98 1.03
C ILE A 249 -22.88 -16.12 2.56
N ARG A 250 -23.80 -15.55 3.34
CA ARG A 250 -23.76 -15.62 4.81
C ARG A 250 -24.56 -16.78 5.38
N TYR A 251 -25.47 -17.36 4.59
CA TYR A 251 -26.50 -18.26 5.08
C TYR A 251 -26.45 -19.64 4.43
N GLU A 252 -25.90 -19.74 3.22
CA GLU A 252 -25.90 -20.97 2.42
C GLU A 252 -24.50 -21.25 1.90
N ASP A 253 -24.15 -22.53 1.73
CA ASP A 253 -22.94 -22.91 0.99
C ASP A 253 -23.20 -22.70 -0.51
N THR A 254 -22.51 -21.71 -1.06
CA THR A 254 -22.66 -21.28 -2.46
C THR A 254 -21.65 -21.97 -3.39
N GLY A 255 -20.80 -22.86 -2.87
CA GLY A 255 -19.79 -23.58 -3.66
C GLY A 255 -18.67 -22.70 -4.18
N HIS A 256 -18.38 -21.57 -3.51
CA HIS A 256 -17.27 -20.70 -3.89
C HIS A 256 -15.92 -21.39 -3.75
N THR A 257 -15.02 -21.07 -4.67
CA THR A 257 -13.68 -21.68 -4.77
C THR A 257 -12.58 -20.78 -4.20
N ASP A 258 -11.44 -21.37 -3.84
CA ASP A 258 -10.23 -20.64 -3.44
C ASP A 258 -9.77 -19.63 -4.51
N GLN A 259 -9.88 -19.97 -5.79
CA GLN A 259 -9.55 -19.06 -6.89
C GLN A 259 -10.42 -17.79 -6.85
N GLN A 260 -11.73 -17.94 -6.60
CA GLN A 260 -12.65 -16.80 -6.47
C GLN A 260 -12.32 -15.95 -5.25
N ALA A 261 -11.97 -16.58 -4.12
CA ALA A 261 -11.55 -15.85 -2.93
C ALA A 261 -10.26 -15.05 -3.15
N VAL A 262 -9.27 -15.65 -3.82
CA VAL A 262 -8.02 -14.99 -4.21
C VAL A 262 -8.30 -13.78 -5.09
N GLU A 263 -9.14 -13.94 -6.11
CA GLU A 263 -9.51 -12.86 -7.03
C GLU A 263 -10.28 -11.72 -6.35
N ALA A 264 -11.21 -12.05 -5.45
CA ALA A 264 -11.96 -11.06 -4.69
C ALA A 264 -11.06 -10.26 -3.74
N ILE A 265 -10.13 -10.93 -3.03
CA ILE A 265 -9.16 -10.26 -2.15
C ILE A 265 -8.25 -9.33 -2.96
N SER A 266 -7.66 -9.82 -4.05
CA SER A 266 -6.80 -9.02 -4.93
C SER A 266 -7.56 -7.82 -5.49
N ALA A 267 -8.82 -8.00 -5.88
CA ALA A 267 -9.68 -6.92 -6.33
C ALA A 267 -9.94 -5.86 -5.24
N ALA A 268 -10.22 -6.28 -4.01
CA ALA A 268 -10.44 -5.36 -2.89
C ALA A 268 -9.20 -4.52 -2.57
N VAL A 269 -8.02 -5.16 -2.58
CA VAL A 269 -6.71 -4.50 -2.44
C VAL A 269 -6.51 -3.46 -3.55
N ARG A 270 -6.73 -3.85 -4.81
CA ARG A 270 -6.58 -2.98 -5.98
C ARG A 270 -7.51 -1.77 -5.94
N VAL A 271 -8.77 -1.97 -5.52
CA VAL A 271 -9.75 -0.86 -5.36
C VAL A 271 -9.27 0.12 -4.29
N GLY A 272 -8.84 -0.39 -3.14
CA GLY A 272 -8.33 0.44 -2.05
C GLY A 272 -7.07 1.22 -2.43
N ALA A 273 -6.10 0.54 -3.06
CA ALA A 273 -4.86 1.15 -3.55
C ALA A 273 -5.13 2.26 -4.57
N PHE A 274 -5.93 1.97 -5.61
CA PHE A 274 -6.28 2.97 -6.62
C PHE A 274 -6.94 4.21 -6.00
N ILE A 275 -7.89 4.03 -5.08
CA ILE A 275 -8.55 5.16 -4.41
C ILE A 275 -7.55 5.96 -3.57
N GLY A 276 -6.65 5.27 -2.85
CA GLY A 276 -5.59 5.90 -2.09
C GLY A 276 -4.64 6.73 -2.96
N ASP A 277 -4.18 6.16 -4.07
CA ASP A 277 -3.34 6.84 -5.05
C ASP A 277 -4.03 8.09 -5.59
N GLN A 278 -5.31 8.00 -5.92
CA GLN A 278 -6.06 9.15 -6.42
C GLN A 278 -6.18 10.26 -5.38
N TRP A 279 -6.41 9.94 -4.10
CA TRP A 279 -6.43 10.97 -3.06
C TRP A 279 -5.07 11.65 -2.89
N TRP A 280 -3.98 10.87 -2.89
CA TRP A 280 -2.64 11.44 -2.81
C TRP A 280 -2.34 12.32 -4.03
N LEU A 281 -2.66 11.85 -5.24
CA LEU A 281 -2.44 12.59 -6.48
C LEU A 281 -3.27 13.87 -6.54
N ASP A 282 -4.53 13.84 -6.10
CA ASP A 282 -5.40 15.01 -6.08
C ASP A 282 -4.85 16.09 -5.11
N GLU A 283 -4.22 15.69 -3.99
CA GLU A 283 -3.50 16.59 -3.08
C GLU A 283 -2.26 17.22 -3.75
N GLN A 284 -1.46 16.43 -4.48
CA GLN A 284 -0.29 16.94 -5.20
C GLN A 284 -0.67 17.89 -6.35
N ARG A 285 -1.72 17.56 -7.11
CA ARG A 285 -2.17 18.35 -8.28
C ARG A 285 -2.76 19.70 -7.91
N LYS A 286 -3.39 19.80 -6.72
CA LYS A 286 -4.21 20.96 -6.32
C LYS A 286 -5.30 21.31 -7.35
N GLY A 287 -5.79 20.32 -8.11
CA GLY A 287 -6.68 20.54 -9.24
C GLY A 287 -6.99 19.27 -10.04
N ALA A 288 -7.43 19.46 -11.28
CA ALA A 288 -7.74 18.36 -12.19
C ALA A 288 -6.49 17.55 -12.57
N ALA A 289 -6.70 16.33 -13.09
CA ALA A 289 -5.64 15.55 -13.71
C ALA A 289 -4.94 16.38 -14.81
N PRO A 290 -3.61 16.28 -14.94
CA PRO A 290 -2.88 17.03 -15.95
C PRO A 290 -3.27 16.54 -17.35
N THR A 291 -3.09 17.39 -18.36
CA THR A 291 -2.97 16.93 -19.74
C THR A 291 -1.52 16.53 -19.98
N LEU A 292 -1.28 15.35 -20.57
CA LEU A 292 0.07 14.96 -20.95
C LEU A 292 0.51 15.82 -22.13
N GLU A 293 1.66 16.47 -22.00
CA GLU A 293 2.23 17.35 -23.00
C GLU A 293 3.66 16.92 -23.32
N LEU A 294 4.00 16.96 -24.60
CA LEU A 294 5.32 16.60 -25.10
C LEU A 294 6.41 17.45 -24.43
N GLY A 295 7.44 16.79 -23.91
CA GLY A 295 8.60 17.41 -23.28
C GLY A 295 8.45 17.70 -21.79
N LYS A 296 7.24 17.60 -21.23
CA LYS A 296 7.00 17.80 -19.79
C LYS A 296 7.35 16.59 -18.93
N PHE A 297 7.52 16.85 -17.64
CA PHE A 297 7.86 15.87 -16.62
C PHE A 297 6.69 15.59 -15.68
N TYR A 298 6.57 14.33 -15.30
CA TYR A 298 5.44 13.83 -14.53
C TYR A 298 5.93 12.88 -13.44
N ALA A 299 5.20 12.78 -12.34
CA ALA A 299 5.42 11.75 -11.33
C ALA A 299 4.12 11.06 -10.96
N GLN A 300 4.21 9.80 -10.56
CA GLN A 300 3.08 9.01 -10.04
C GLN A 300 3.14 8.88 -8.50
N SER A 301 2.12 8.27 -7.89
CA SER A 301 2.03 8.09 -6.42
C SER A 301 3.19 7.30 -5.81
N GLY A 302 3.73 6.33 -6.55
CA GLY A 302 4.93 5.58 -6.14
C GLY A 302 6.26 6.34 -6.24
N GLY A 303 6.24 7.62 -6.63
CA GLY A 303 7.43 8.46 -6.75
C GLY A 303 8.24 8.26 -8.04
N GLN A 304 7.87 7.32 -8.90
CA GLN A 304 8.51 7.17 -10.21
C GLN A 304 8.26 8.42 -11.07
N GLN A 305 9.31 8.84 -11.77
CA GLN A 305 9.33 10.07 -12.54
C GLN A 305 9.47 9.76 -14.02
N TYR A 306 8.76 10.53 -14.85
CA TYR A 306 8.64 10.29 -16.28
C TYR A 306 8.81 11.57 -17.07
N LYS A 307 9.32 11.46 -18.30
CA LYS A 307 9.22 12.49 -19.33
C LYS A 307 8.28 12.03 -20.44
N CYS A 308 7.32 12.86 -20.84
CA CYS A 308 6.54 12.58 -22.04
C CYS A 308 7.40 12.90 -23.28
N VAL A 309 7.76 11.88 -24.06
CA VAL A 309 8.70 12.02 -25.19
C VAL A 309 8.03 11.94 -26.55
N GLU A 310 6.79 11.48 -26.61
CA GLU A 310 6.02 11.38 -27.83
C GLU A 310 4.52 11.40 -27.48
N ILE A 311 3.72 12.08 -28.31
CA ILE A 311 2.26 11.97 -28.32
C ILE A 311 1.84 11.72 -29.76
N GLU A 312 1.04 10.69 -29.96
CA GLU A 312 0.57 10.28 -31.28
C GLU A 312 -0.90 9.87 -31.21
N ASN A 313 -1.64 10.15 -32.29
CA ASN A 313 -3.00 9.67 -32.44
C ASN A 313 -3.00 8.40 -33.27
N VAL A 314 -3.30 7.26 -32.65
CA VAL A 314 -3.32 5.96 -33.32
C VAL A 314 -4.76 5.59 -33.68
N PRO A 315 -5.07 5.41 -34.98
CA PRO A 315 -6.41 5.01 -35.42
C PRO A 315 -6.94 3.79 -34.65
N GLY A 316 -8.11 3.94 -34.03
CA GLY A 316 -8.77 2.88 -33.24
C GLY A 316 -8.24 2.67 -31.82
N LYS A 317 -7.10 3.26 -31.45
CA LYS A 317 -6.56 3.19 -30.07
C LYS A 317 -6.68 4.52 -29.32
N GLY A 318 -6.92 5.62 -30.04
CA GLY A 318 -6.98 6.96 -29.50
C GLY A 318 -5.60 7.59 -29.40
N GLU A 319 -5.48 8.64 -28.59
CA GLU A 319 -4.23 9.35 -28.36
C GLU A 319 -3.37 8.59 -27.33
N LEU A 320 -2.13 8.31 -27.72
CA LEU A 320 -1.14 7.60 -26.91
C LEU A 320 0.02 8.55 -26.58
N ALA A 321 0.51 8.46 -25.35
CA ALA A 321 1.75 9.08 -24.90
C ALA A 321 2.81 8.02 -24.64
N THR A 322 4.03 8.28 -25.13
CA THR A 322 5.22 7.53 -24.74
C THR A 322 5.91 8.27 -23.58
N MET A 323 6.04 7.59 -22.45
CA MET A 323 6.60 8.08 -21.20
C MET A 323 7.96 7.41 -20.96
N ALA A 324 9.03 8.19 -20.90
CA ALA A 324 10.36 7.70 -20.53
C ALA A 324 10.50 7.71 -19.01
N LEU A 325 10.61 6.54 -18.39
CA LEU A 325 10.90 6.39 -16.96
C LEU A 325 12.33 6.87 -16.67
N LEU A 326 12.45 7.74 -15.67
CA LEU A 326 13.69 8.36 -15.23
C LEU A 326 14.06 7.84 -13.84
N ASP A 327 14.89 6.79 -13.79
CA ASP A 327 15.41 6.25 -12.54
C ASP A 327 16.81 6.81 -12.23
N HIS A 328 17.10 7.03 -10.95
CA HIS A 328 18.39 7.45 -10.44
C HIS A 328 19.51 6.45 -10.75
N HIS A 329 19.17 5.19 -10.99
CA HIS A 329 20.14 4.13 -11.29
C HIS A 329 20.52 4.01 -12.77
N GLY A 330 20.03 4.92 -13.63
CA GLY A 330 20.33 4.90 -15.06
C GLY A 330 19.58 3.82 -15.83
N TYR A 331 18.56 3.22 -15.23
CA TYR A 331 17.60 2.42 -15.96
C TYR A 331 16.58 3.33 -16.64
N SER A 332 16.23 2.97 -17.86
CA SER A 332 15.16 3.61 -18.59
C SER A 332 14.27 2.59 -19.25
N ALA A 333 12.98 2.75 -19.04
CA ALA A 333 11.94 2.06 -19.80
C ALA A 333 11.12 3.10 -20.55
N LEU A 334 10.63 2.74 -21.73
CA LEU A 334 9.60 3.49 -22.43
C LEU A 334 8.27 2.80 -22.18
N LEU A 335 7.33 3.53 -21.56
CA LEU A 335 5.96 3.10 -21.36
C LEU A 335 5.07 3.80 -22.37
N ARG A 336 4.27 3.06 -23.14
CA ARG A 336 3.27 3.64 -24.03
C ARG A 336 1.89 3.44 -23.42
N GLN A 337 1.16 4.53 -23.19
CA GLN A 337 -0.14 4.53 -22.53
C GLN A 337 -1.10 5.47 -23.26
N LYS A 338 -2.41 5.28 -23.07
CA LYS A 338 -3.39 6.27 -23.54
C LYS A 338 -3.33 7.55 -22.71
N THR A 339 -3.54 8.71 -23.32
CA THR A 339 -3.53 9.99 -22.60
C THR A 339 -4.70 10.13 -21.62
N GLU A 340 -5.79 9.35 -21.79
CA GLU A 340 -6.87 9.27 -20.81
C GLU A 340 -6.41 8.78 -19.43
N TYR A 341 -5.25 8.10 -19.34
CA TYR A 341 -4.63 7.66 -18.09
C TYR A 341 -3.79 8.73 -17.38
N ALA A 342 -3.88 10.00 -17.80
CA ALA A 342 -3.14 11.10 -17.16
C ALA A 342 -3.49 11.27 -15.67
N PHE A 343 -4.63 10.74 -15.21
CA PHE A 343 -5.01 10.69 -13.80
C PHE A 343 -4.12 9.78 -12.94
N TYR A 344 -3.09 9.13 -13.47
CA TYR A 344 -2.02 8.51 -12.67
C TYR A 344 -0.85 9.44 -12.35
N TYR A 345 -0.87 10.69 -12.85
CA TYR A 345 0.29 11.57 -12.78
C TYR A 345 -0.01 12.95 -12.19
N TYR A 346 0.99 13.61 -11.63
CA TYR A 346 1.01 15.06 -11.46
C TYR A 346 2.20 15.65 -12.22
N GLU A 347 2.06 16.89 -12.69
CA GLU A 347 3.13 17.59 -13.41
C GLU A 347 4.18 18.08 -12.41
N ILE A 348 5.45 17.79 -12.71
CA ILE A 348 6.59 18.32 -11.97
C ILE A 348 6.86 19.71 -12.49
N THR A 349 6.66 20.73 -11.65
CA THR A 349 6.81 22.14 -12.02
C THR A 349 8.00 22.83 -11.37
N ASP A 350 8.69 22.18 -10.43
CA ASP A 350 9.88 22.72 -9.79
C ASP A 350 11.06 22.80 -10.79
N PRO A 351 11.60 23.99 -11.09
CA PRO A 351 12.66 24.15 -12.09
C PRO A 351 13.95 23.41 -11.74
N ALA A 352 14.30 23.31 -10.46
CA ALA A 352 15.50 22.60 -10.03
C ALA A 352 15.37 21.10 -10.31
N GLU A 353 14.22 20.51 -9.97
CA GLU A 353 13.91 19.12 -10.24
C GLU A 353 13.82 18.81 -11.75
N ILE A 354 13.18 19.68 -12.54
CA ILE A 354 13.15 19.56 -14.01
C ILE A 354 14.58 19.56 -14.57
N GLY A 355 15.44 20.47 -14.11
CA GLY A 355 16.86 20.52 -14.52
C GLY A 355 17.61 19.22 -14.20
N ARG A 356 17.38 18.64 -13.02
CA ARG A 356 17.94 17.33 -12.64
C ARG A 356 17.45 16.22 -13.55
N LEU A 357 16.14 16.15 -13.80
CA LEU A 357 15.51 15.12 -14.61
C LEU A 357 15.91 15.21 -16.09
N GLU A 358 16.03 16.42 -16.62
CA GLU A 358 16.57 16.63 -17.98
C GLU A 358 18.01 16.12 -18.08
N GLY A 359 18.84 16.37 -17.06
CA GLY A 359 20.20 15.83 -16.99
C GLY A 359 20.25 14.29 -17.01
N ILE A 360 19.32 13.63 -16.31
CA ILE A 360 19.16 12.17 -16.34
C ILE A 360 18.72 11.72 -17.74
N TYR A 361 17.69 12.35 -18.30
CA TYR A 361 17.15 12.02 -19.62
C TYR A 361 18.23 12.12 -20.73
N GLN A 362 18.99 13.21 -20.76
CA GLN A 362 20.07 13.41 -21.75
C GLN A 362 21.17 12.36 -21.62
N ARG A 363 21.51 11.96 -20.38
CA ARG A 363 22.56 10.98 -20.11
C ARG A 363 22.13 9.55 -20.44
N VAL A 364 20.95 9.15 -19.98
CA VAL A 364 20.48 7.76 -19.99
C VAL A 364 19.80 7.42 -21.32
N ILE A 365 18.90 8.28 -21.80
CA ILE A 365 18.08 7.98 -22.99
C ILE A 365 18.80 8.36 -24.27
N LEU A 366 19.36 9.57 -24.31
CA LEU A 366 19.98 10.09 -25.54
C LEU A 366 21.45 9.70 -25.68
N GLY A 367 22.04 9.07 -24.66
CA GLY A 367 23.46 8.71 -24.64
C GLY A 367 24.39 9.91 -24.77
N LYS A 368 23.91 11.14 -24.50
CA LYS A 368 24.68 12.39 -24.62
C LYS A 368 25.49 12.71 -23.35
N GLY A 369 25.76 11.70 -22.53
CA GLY A 369 26.68 11.82 -21.40
C GLY A 369 28.07 12.13 -21.91
N THR A 370 28.55 13.34 -21.63
CA THR A 370 29.91 13.82 -21.89
C THR A 370 30.93 12.74 -21.54
N ALA A 371 31.76 12.35 -22.50
CA ALA A 371 33.06 11.76 -22.20
C ALA A 371 33.78 12.75 -21.28
N ALA A 372 33.83 12.43 -19.99
CA ALA A 372 34.57 13.15 -18.98
C ALA A 372 35.94 12.47 -18.82
#